data_AF-A0A8S2VGI0-F1
#
_entry.id   AF-A0A8S2VGI0-F1
#
_cell.length_a   1.000
_cell.length_b   1.000
_cell.length_c   1.000
_cell.angle_alpha   90.00
_cell.angle_beta   90.00
_cell.angle_gamma   90.00
#
_symmetry.space_group_name_H-M   'P 1'
#
loop_
_entity.id
_entity.type
_entity.pdbx_description
1 polymer ?
#
loop_
_entity_poly.entity_id
_entity_poly.type
_entity_poly.pdbx_seq_one_letter_code
_entity_poly.pdbx_strand_id
1 'polypeptide(L)'
;MTLLINGSMDNYTDIFINISSSNVSILFESDHDLVYCRELFALLHSFNQSADEDSSRTIQKIHDVLYEKCPVFSSPYELRQQYPSAKLIHVLGCTLPLILILFGVLGNTLSAWVMFKRARKGALSSYFYLALLAIVDILVLFTGCLIFWLEEAFLIQPLLLNEVFCQTLYFLKFWFTDISAWLIVAVSFERFIAVRFPLRANISLHLAHKISLFIILFFGIYNLHNYITIGFDNDHLQIEYGYIANFTVCDMKSHKWLSYIDMGFYAVLPSICILILNLLIITTLLHSRKIRNDYLQASSLNSTDSSDQRSKLSTRLVDYYRDTKKSHQNQQQRQRLRRYAIRS
;
A
#
# COMPACT_ATOMS: atom_id res chain seq x y z
N MET A 1 20.86 44.44 -18.68
CA MET A 1 20.65 43.29 -19.58
C MET A 1 19.24 42.79 -19.31
N THR A 2 18.38 42.79 -20.31
CA THR A 2 17.04 42.18 -20.19
C THR A 2 17.15 40.75 -20.67
N LEU A 3 16.99 39.80 -19.75
CA LEU A 3 16.97 38.38 -20.05
C LEU A 3 15.49 37.96 -20.13
N LEU A 4 15.09 37.46 -21.30
CA LEU A 4 13.77 36.91 -21.54
C LEU A 4 13.93 35.39 -21.51
N ILE A 5 13.36 34.76 -20.49
CA ILE A 5 13.40 33.30 -20.34
C ILE A 5 12.10 32.76 -20.90
N ASN A 6 12.16 32.19 -22.11
CA ASN A 6 11.03 31.45 -22.68
C ASN A 6 10.94 30.07 -22.05
N GLY A 7 9.90 29.85 -21.26
CA GLY A 7 9.56 28.53 -20.71
C GLY A 7 9.18 27.56 -21.84
N SER A 8 9.92 26.46 -21.93
CA SER A 8 9.74 25.42 -22.94
C SER A 8 8.62 24.44 -22.55
N MET A 9 7.38 24.90 -22.43
CA MET A 9 6.14 24.17 -22.74
C MET A 9 5.00 25.16 -22.62
N ASP A 10 4.27 25.36 -23.73
CA ASP A 10 3.11 26.25 -23.89
C ASP A 10 3.38 27.77 -23.99
N ASN A 11 4.19 28.18 -24.99
CA ASN A 11 4.10 29.36 -25.87
C ASN A 11 3.49 30.74 -25.43
N TYR A 12 3.17 31.02 -24.17
CA TYR A 12 2.50 32.27 -23.76
C TYR A 12 2.82 32.74 -22.34
N THR A 13 4.07 32.62 -21.87
CA THR A 13 4.48 33.23 -20.61
C THR A 13 5.89 33.81 -20.73
N ASP A 14 5.99 35.14 -20.86
CA ASP A 14 7.24 35.87 -20.93
C ASP A 14 7.62 36.35 -19.50
N ILE A 15 8.66 35.76 -18.91
CA ILE A 15 9.23 36.25 -17.64
C ILE A 15 10.29 37.29 -17.97
N PHE A 16 10.04 38.55 -17.61
CA PHE A 16 10.96 39.64 -17.86
C PHE A 16 11.88 39.87 -16.67
N ILE A 17 13.16 39.52 -16.82
CA ILE A 17 14.20 39.79 -15.82
C ILE A 17 15.05 40.95 -16.32
N ASN A 18 14.93 42.10 -15.67
CA ASN A 18 15.76 43.26 -15.95
C ASN A 18 16.86 43.39 -14.90
N ILE A 19 18.11 43.18 -15.33
CA ILE A 19 19.32 43.25 -14.51
C ILE A 19 20.09 44.51 -14.87
N SER A 20 20.21 45.44 -13.93
CA SER A 20 21.07 46.63 -14.03
C SER A 20 22.24 46.54 -13.03
N SER A 21 23.25 47.39 -13.17
CA SER A 21 24.44 47.39 -12.30
C SER A 21 24.13 47.62 -10.82
N SER A 22 22.99 48.22 -10.49
CA SER A 22 22.55 48.50 -9.11
C SER A 22 21.28 47.76 -8.69
N ASN A 23 20.34 47.48 -9.61
CA ASN A 23 19.02 46.90 -9.30
C ASN A 23 18.66 45.70 -10.19
N VAL A 24 17.99 44.72 -9.59
CA VAL A 24 17.32 43.61 -10.28
C VAL A 24 15.80 43.82 -10.15
N SER A 25 15.06 43.63 -11.23
CA SER A 25 13.59 43.64 -11.21
C SER A 25 13.05 42.52 -12.06
N ILE A 26 12.03 41.83 -11.56
CA ILE A 26 11.37 40.69 -12.22
C ILE A 26 9.91 41.07 -12.39
N LEU A 27 9.36 40.96 -13.59
CA LEU A 27 7.96 41.22 -13.87
C LEU A 27 7.29 39.93 -14.33
N PHE A 28 6.19 39.61 -13.65
CA PHE A 28 5.24 38.56 -14.01
C PHE A 28 4.06 39.24 -14.70
N GLU A 29 3.62 38.70 -15.83
CA GLU A 29 2.56 39.29 -16.66
C GLU A 29 1.16 38.79 -16.21
N SER A 30 1.11 37.69 -15.44
CA SER A 30 -0.10 37.03 -14.93
C SER A 30 0.08 36.41 -13.53
N ASP A 31 -1.00 36.28 -12.76
CA ASP A 31 -1.04 35.52 -11.50
C ASP A 31 -0.79 34.01 -11.71
N HIS A 32 -0.96 33.49 -12.93
CA HIS A 32 -0.58 32.12 -13.28
C HIS A 32 0.94 31.92 -13.40
N ASP A 33 1.72 33.00 -13.47
CA ASP A 33 3.17 32.93 -13.62
C ASP A 33 3.88 32.56 -12.29
N LEU A 34 3.14 32.62 -11.17
CA LEU A 34 3.60 32.21 -9.82
C LEU A 34 3.89 30.71 -9.72
N VAL A 35 3.29 29.89 -10.60
CA VAL A 35 3.58 28.44 -10.71
C VAL A 35 5.02 28.20 -11.18
N TYR A 36 5.60 29.14 -11.94
CA TYR A 36 6.96 29.06 -12.46
C TYR A 36 8.03 29.55 -11.47
N CYS A 37 7.63 30.09 -10.29
CA CYS A 37 8.57 30.34 -9.19
C CYS A 37 9.40 29.07 -8.89
N ARG A 38 8.79 27.89 -9.00
CA ARG A 38 9.44 26.58 -8.86
C ARG A 38 10.65 26.40 -9.79
N GLU A 39 10.45 26.66 -11.09
CA GLU A 39 11.47 26.47 -12.12
C GLU A 39 12.55 27.56 -12.04
N LEU A 40 12.16 28.80 -11.72
CA LEU A 40 13.12 29.89 -11.54
C LEU A 40 14.05 29.66 -10.34
N PHE A 41 13.52 29.24 -9.19
CA PHE A 41 14.34 28.92 -8.02
C PHE A 41 15.28 27.73 -8.29
N ALA A 42 14.80 26.69 -9.00
CA ALA A 42 15.64 25.55 -9.36
C ALA A 42 16.76 25.94 -10.34
N LEU A 43 16.46 26.77 -11.34
CA LEU A 43 17.45 27.32 -12.26
C LEU A 43 18.48 28.18 -11.53
N LEU A 44 18.05 29.10 -10.67
CA LEU A 44 18.95 29.94 -9.87
C LEU A 44 19.88 29.12 -8.98
N HIS A 45 19.36 28.08 -8.33
CA HIS A 45 20.18 27.19 -7.54
C HIS A 45 21.21 26.45 -8.39
N SER A 46 20.81 25.97 -9.57
CA SER A 46 21.73 25.31 -10.52
C SER A 46 22.83 26.27 -11.04
N PHE A 47 22.48 27.53 -11.31
CA PHE A 47 23.45 28.55 -11.73
C PHE A 47 24.40 28.92 -10.59
N ASN A 48 23.92 29.00 -9.34
CA ASN A 48 24.75 29.38 -8.20
C ASN A 48 25.85 28.36 -7.90
N GLN A 49 25.58 27.07 -8.13
CA GLN A 49 26.59 26.01 -7.93
C GLN A 49 27.77 26.09 -8.91
N SER A 50 27.60 26.78 -10.04
CA SER A 50 28.62 26.96 -11.08
C SER A 50 29.12 28.40 -11.23
N ALA A 51 28.75 29.29 -10.33
CA ALA A 51 28.95 30.74 -10.46
C ALA A 51 30.25 31.23 -9.80
N ASP A 52 30.94 32.16 -10.47
CA ASP A 52 32.01 32.96 -9.86
C ASP A 52 31.45 33.96 -8.83
N GLU A 53 32.29 34.49 -7.95
CA GLU A 53 31.90 35.32 -6.78
C GLU A 53 30.96 36.51 -7.12
N ASP A 54 31.18 37.19 -8.25
CA ASP A 54 30.33 38.30 -8.72
C ASP A 54 28.98 37.82 -9.30
N SER A 55 28.98 36.64 -9.91
CA SER A 55 27.77 35.99 -10.41
C SER A 55 26.90 35.51 -9.26
N SER A 56 27.50 34.95 -8.20
CA SER A 56 26.78 34.57 -6.97
C SER A 56 26.11 35.75 -6.28
N ARG A 57 26.75 36.94 -6.24
CA ARG A 57 26.11 38.17 -5.71
C ARG A 57 24.90 38.60 -6.53
N THR A 58 24.96 38.46 -7.85
CA THR A 58 23.86 38.80 -8.75
C THR A 58 22.71 37.80 -8.59
N ILE A 59 23.03 36.51 -8.49
CA ILE A 59 22.09 35.43 -8.22
C ILE A 59 21.39 35.62 -6.88
N GLN A 60 22.11 36.04 -5.84
CA GLN A 60 21.54 36.36 -4.53
C GLN A 60 20.52 37.51 -4.63
N LYS A 61 20.82 38.57 -5.39
CA LYS A 61 19.87 39.67 -5.63
C LYS A 61 18.61 39.24 -6.39
N ILE A 62 18.76 38.34 -7.38
CA ILE A 62 17.61 37.77 -8.11
C ILE A 62 16.78 36.90 -7.17
N HIS A 63 17.45 36.10 -6.32
CA HIS A 63 16.80 35.30 -5.29
C HIS A 63 15.98 36.18 -4.32
N ASP A 64 16.54 37.30 -3.85
CA ASP A 64 15.85 38.21 -2.93
C ASP A 64 14.62 38.87 -3.58
N VAL A 65 14.72 39.26 -4.86
CA VAL A 65 13.58 39.84 -5.61
C VAL A 65 12.49 38.79 -5.90
N LEU A 66 12.88 37.54 -6.18
CA LEU A 66 11.91 36.45 -6.29
C LEU A 66 11.23 36.15 -4.97
N TYR A 67 11.97 36.22 -3.87
CA TYR A 67 11.43 36.03 -2.53
C TYR A 67 10.38 37.09 -2.17
N GLU A 68 10.55 38.32 -2.65
CA GLU A 68 9.58 39.40 -2.45
C GLU A 68 8.32 39.23 -3.33
N LYS A 69 8.43 38.60 -4.51
CA LYS A 69 7.34 38.47 -5.47
C LYS A 69 6.59 37.14 -5.46
N CYS A 70 7.24 36.06 -5.01
CA CYS A 70 6.59 34.76 -4.84
C CYS A 70 6.00 34.67 -3.42
N PRO A 71 4.79 34.13 -3.22
CA PRO A 71 4.20 33.96 -1.90
C PRO A 71 5.04 32.97 -1.10
N VAL A 72 5.71 33.49 -0.07
CA VAL A 72 6.40 32.71 0.94
C VAL A 72 5.47 32.55 2.12
N PHE A 73 5.14 31.30 2.44
CA PHE A 73 4.29 31.01 3.59
C PHE A 73 5.16 30.79 4.83
N SER A 74 4.85 31.51 5.90
CA SER A 74 5.52 31.40 7.19
C SER A 74 5.12 30.10 7.90
N SER A 75 3.93 29.58 7.58
CA SER A 75 3.42 28.33 8.14
C SER A 75 2.44 27.60 7.19
N PRO A 76 2.28 26.27 7.35
CA PRO A 76 1.25 25.50 6.64
C PRO A 76 -0.18 26.01 6.86
N TYR A 77 -0.42 26.77 7.94
CA TYR A 77 -1.72 27.35 8.25
C TYR A 77 -2.11 28.47 7.29
N GLU A 78 -1.16 29.34 6.93
CA GLU A 78 -1.39 30.45 5.98
C GLU A 78 -1.75 29.89 4.59
N LEU A 79 -1.05 28.84 4.15
CA LEU A 79 -1.37 28.12 2.92
C LEU A 79 -2.79 27.53 2.93
N ARG A 80 -3.18 26.86 4.02
CA ARG A 80 -4.51 26.23 4.17
C ARG A 80 -5.66 27.25 4.16
N GLN A 81 -5.42 28.47 4.63
CA GLN A 81 -6.43 29.53 4.58
C GLN A 81 -6.57 30.14 3.18
N GLN A 82 -5.46 30.29 2.46
CA GLN A 82 -5.42 31.00 1.19
C GLN A 82 -5.94 30.15 0.02
N TYR A 83 -5.71 28.83 0.03
CA TYR A 83 -6.06 27.95 -1.10
C TYR A 83 -7.19 26.96 -0.77
N PRO A 84 -8.29 26.94 -1.56
CA PRO A 84 -9.41 26.02 -1.36
C PRO A 84 -9.01 24.53 -1.47
N SER A 85 -8.07 24.20 -2.35
CA SER A 85 -7.55 22.84 -2.53
C SER A 85 -6.79 22.37 -1.28
N ALA A 86 -5.92 23.20 -0.72
CA ALA A 86 -5.21 22.93 0.54
C ALA A 86 -6.18 22.78 1.72
N LYS A 87 -7.24 23.61 1.76
CA LYS A 87 -8.31 23.49 2.77
C LYS A 87 -9.05 22.17 2.66
N LEU A 88 -9.39 21.72 1.45
CA LEU A 88 -10.06 20.43 1.23
C LEU A 88 -9.18 19.27 1.69
N ILE A 89 -7.90 19.26 1.30
CA ILE A 89 -6.93 18.23 1.72
C ILE A 89 -6.84 18.18 3.24
N HIS A 90 -6.74 19.33 3.90
CA HIS A 90 -6.69 19.41 5.36
C HIS A 90 -7.97 18.86 6.02
N VAL A 91 -9.15 19.23 5.53
CA VAL A 91 -10.43 18.73 6.05
C VAL A 91 -10.53 17.21 5.88
N LEU A 92 -10.16 16.69 4.72
CA LEU A 92 -10.11 15.24 4.47
C LEU A 92 -9.07 14.55 5.35
N GLY A 93 -7.89 15.14 5.51
CA GLY A 93 -6.80 14.68 6.37
C GLY A 93 -7.16 14.66 7.87
N CYS A 94 -8.06 15.54 8.32
CA CYS A 94 -8.56 15.52 9.69
C CYS A 94 -9.69 14.49 9.89
N THR A 95 -10.57 14.33 8.90
CA THR A 95 -11.81 13.57 9.04
C THR A 95 -11.66 12.10 8.70
N LEU A 96 -11.03 11.76 7.58
CA LEU A 96 -10.93 10.37 7.11
C LEU A 96 -10.08 9.50 8.05
N PRO A 97 -8.87 9.91 8.48
CA PRO A 97 -8.06 9.11 9.40
C PRO A 97 -8.75 8.88 10.73
N LEU A 98 -9.46 9.87 11.27
CA LEU A 98 -10.22 9.73 12.50
C LEU A 98 -11.30 8.64 12.38
N ILE A 99 -12.07 8.66 11.29
CA ILE A 99 -13.08 7.63 11.00
C ILE A 99 -12.41 6.25 10.87
N LEU A 100 -11.31 6.16 10.14
CA LEU A 100 -10.57 4.91 9.94
C LEU A 100 -10.02 4.35 11.26
N ILE A 101 -9.47 5.20 12.14
CA ILE A 101 -8.98 4.80 13.46
C ILE A 101 -10.13 4.30 14.32
N LEU A 102 -11.23 5.06 14.42
CA LEU A 102 -12.37 4.69 15.27
C LEU A 102 -13.00 3.37 14.83
N PHE A 103 -13.43 3.26 13.57
CA PHE A 103 -14.07 2.05 13.07
C PHE A 103 -13.09 0.90 12.90
N GLY A 104 -11.85 1.19 12.50
CA GLY A 104 -10.81 0.19 12.32
C GLY A 104 -10.38 -0.43 13.64
N VAL A 105 -10.13 0.35 14.69
CA VAL A 105 -9.78 -0.19 16.02
C VAL A 105 -10.94 -0.99 16.60
N LEU A 106 -12.17 -0.45 16.56
CA LEU A 106 -13.35 -1.17 17.07
C LEU A 106 -13.60 -2.47 16.31
N GLY A 107 -13.63 -2.41 14.98
CA GLY A 107 -13.91 -3.56 14.11
C GLY A 107 -12.84 -4.64 14.19
N ASN A 108 -11.56 -4.26 14.21
CA ASN A 108 -10.46 -5.21 14.32
C ASN A 108 -10.34 -5.79 15.72
N THR A 109 -10.62 -5.02 16.78
CA THR A 109 -10.62 -5.56 18.16
C THR A 109 -11.70 -6.63 18.32
N LEU A 110 -12.91 -6.36 17.82
CA LEU A 110 -14.00 -7.34 17.82
C LEU A 110 -13.63 -8.57 16.98
N SER A 111 -13.07 -8.36 15.79
CA SER A 111 -12.63 -9.44 14.91
C SER A 111 -11.57 -10.31 15.57
N ALA A 112 -10.51 -9.72 16.14
CA ALA A 112 -9.48 -10.43 16.89
C ALA A 112 -10.11 -11.27 18.00
N TRP A 113 -10.98 -10.68 18.84
CA TRP A 113 -11.64 -11.38 19.94
C TRP A 113 -12.43 -12.61 19.48
N VAL A 114 -13.26 -12.46 18.45
CA VAL A 114 -14.08 -13.55 17.89
C VAL A 114 -13.19 -14.63 17.27
N MET A 115 -12.19 -14.24 16.48
CA MET A 115 -11.31 -15.17 15.76
C MET A 115 -10.41 -15.95 16.72
N PHE A 116 -9.84 -15.30 17.74
CA PHE A 116 -9.06 -15.99 18.79
C PHE A 116 -9.89 -17.03 19.55
N LYS A 117 -11.14 -16.70 19.88
CA LYS A 117 -12.05 -17.62 20.55
C LYS A 117 -12.35 -18.84 19.67
N ARG A 118 -12.45 -18.68 18.35
CA ARG A 118 -12.64 -19.79 17.41
C ARG A 118 -11.37 -20.60 17.20
N ALA A 119 -10.22 -19.95 17.02
CA ALA A 119 -8.93 -20.62 16.85
C ALA A 119 -8.60 -21.55 18.03
N ARG A 120 -8.84 -21.09 19.27
CA ARG A 120 -8.62 -21.89 20.49
C ARG A 120 -9.52 -23.12 20.62
N LYS A 121 -10.67 -23.14 19.95
CA LYS A 121 -11.60 -24.28 19.95
C LYS A 121 -11.22 -25.36 18.92
N GLY A 122 -10.00 -25.32 18.38
CA GLY A 122 -9.52 -26.28 17.38
C GLY A 122 -10.10 -26.05 15.99
N ALA A 123 -10.55 -24.82 15.69
CA ALA A 123 -11.06 -24.46 14.37
C ALA A 123 -9.92 -24.32 13.34
N LEU A 124 -10.27 -24.14 12.05
CA LEU A 124 -9.34 -24.00 10.92
C LEU A 124 -8.21 -22.99 11.18
N SER A 125 -7.03 -23.24 10.59
CA SER A 125 -5.88 -22.33 10.58
C SER A 125 -6.21 -20.91 10.08
N SER A 126 -7.19 -20.79 9.19
CA SER A 126 -7.73 -19.51 8.72
C SER A 126 -8.14 -18.57 9.84
N TYR A 127 -8.68 -19.09 10.96
CA TYR A 127 -9.06 -18.26 12.11
C TYR A 127 -7.85 -17.66 12.82
N PHE A 128 -6.72 -18.37 12.85
CA PHE A 128 -5.48 -17.84 13.40
C PHE A 128 -4.95 -16.69 12.53
N TYR A 129 -4.88 -16.88 11.22
CA TYR A 129 -4.45 -15.81 10.30
C TYR A 129 -5.33 -14.58 10.39
N LEU A 130 -6.66 -14.73 10.45
CA LEU A 130 -7.59 -13.62 10.60
C LEU A 130 -7.45 -12.90 11.95
N ALA A 131 -7.15 -13.63 13.02
CA ALA A 131 -6.89 -13.02 14.33
C ALA A 131 -5.58 -12.22 14.32
N LEU A 132 -4.53 -12.77 13.70
CA LEU A 132 -3.25 -12.08 13.55
C LEU A 132 -3.38 -10.85 12.65
N LEU A 133 -4.08 -10.97 11.52
CA LEU A 133 -4.38 -9.86 10.61
C LEU A 133 -5.08 -8.72 11.34
N ALA A 134 -6.11 -9.01 12.15
CA ALA A 134 -6.81 -7.99 12.92
C ALA A 134 -5.89 -7.26 13.93
N ILE A 135 -4.93 -7.94 14.55
CA ILE A 135 -3.92 -7.27 15.40
C ILE A 135 -3.03 -6.35 14.56
N VAL A 136 -2.53 -6.86 13.43
CA VAL A 136 -1.62 -6.11 12.56
C VAL A 136 -2.32 -4.89 11.97
N ASP A 137 -3.59 -5.00 11.57
CA ASP A 137 -4.37 -3.87 11.06
C ASP A 137 -4.54 -2.76 12.11
N ILE A 138 -4.71 -3.12 13.39
CA ILE A 138 -4.70 -2.13 14.48
C ILE A 138 -3.33 -1.43 14.56
N LEU A 139 -2.24 -2.18 14.45
CA LEU A 139 -0.88 -1.62 14.47
C LEU A 139 -0.63 -0.68 13.28
N VAL A 140 -1.11 -1.01 12.08
CA VAL A 140 -1.05 -0.12 10.90
C VAL A 140 -1.82 1.19 11.15
N LEU A 141 -2.99 1.12 11.79
CA LEU A 141 -3.75 2.32 12.14
C LEU A 141 -2.97 3.21 13.12
N PHE A 142 -2.28 2.63 14.10
CA PHE A 142 -1.50 3.40 15.07
C PHE A 142 -0.20 3.97 14.49
N THR A 143 0.54 3.22 13.67
CA THR A 143 1.84 3.68 13.15
C THR A 143 1.72 4.57 11.92
N GLY A 144 0.64 4.44 11.15
CA GLY A 144 0.37 5.26 9.97
C GLY A 144 -0.71 6.30 10.21
N CYS A 145 -1.96 5.85 10.37
CA CYS A 145 -3.13 6.74 10.36
C CYS A 145 -3.16 7.71 11.54
N LEU A 146 -2.80 7.26 12.76
CA LEU A 146 -2.80 8.12 13.94
C LEU A 146 -1.74 9.23 13.83
N ILE A 147 -0.54 8.90 13.37
CA ILE A 147 0.54 9.90 13.20
C ILE A 147 0.13 10.96 12.19
N PHE A 148 -0.37 10.52 11.03
CA PHE A 148 -0.90 11.42 10.00
C PHE A 148 -2.07 12.29 10.51
N TRP A 149 -2.97 11.72 11.30
CA TRP A 149 -4.07 12.47 11.90
C TRP A 149 -3.58 13.53 12.90
N LEU A 150 -2.57 13.22 13.72
CA LEU A 150 -2.00 14.18 14.68
C LEU A 150 -1.33 15.36 13.94
N GLU A 151 -0.66 15.07 12.82
CA GLU A 151 -0.06 16.08 11.94
C GLU A 151 -1.09 17.00 11.32
N GLU A 152 -2.16 16.41 10.78
CA GLU A 152 -3.21 17.20 10.14
C GLU A 152 -4.05 17.98 11.15
N ALA A 153 -4.54 17.33 12.20
CA ALA A 153 -5.51 17.90 13.14
C ALA A 153 -4.91 18.86 14.16
N PHE A 154 -3.68 18.62 14.63
CA PHE A 154 -3.06 19.42 15.68
C PHE A 154 -1.82 20.19 15.24
N LEU A 155 -1.38 20.05 13.98
CA LEU A 155 -0.14 20.65 13.48
C LEU A 155 1.10 20.24 14.30
N ILE A 156 1.02 19.11 14.99
CA ILE A 156 2.15 18.51 15.71
C ILE A 156 2.95 17.72 14.68
N GLN A 157 4.27 17.70 14.76
CA GLN A 157 5.12 16.88 13.87
C GLN A 157 5.82 15.79 14.69
N PRO A 158 5.13 14.69 15.06
CA PRO A 158 5.69 13.67 15.94
C PRO A 158 6.96 13.04 15.38
N LEU A 159 7.03 12.92 14.04
CA LEU A 159 8.19 12.37 13.34
C LEU A 159 9.46 13.21 13.54
N LEU A 160 9.34 14.51 13.84
CA LEU A 160 10.50 15.39 14.06
C LEU A 160 11.01 15.39 15.51
N LEU A 161 10.46 14.56 16.40
CA LEU A 161 10.93 14.47 17.78
C LEU A 161 12.41 14.08 17.86
N ASN A 162 12.82 13.10 17.05
CA ASN A 162 14.20 12.65 16.87
C ASN A 162 14.27 11.80 15.59
N GLU A 163 15.41 11.82 14.89
CA GLU A 163 15.63 11.06 13.67
C GLU A 163 15.43 9.55 13.86
N VAL A 164 15.93 9.00 14.97
CA VAL A 164 15.74 7.57 15.31
C VAL A 164 14.25 7.24 15.47
N PHE A 165 13.48 8.13 16.09
CA PHE A 165 12.04 7.92 16.29
C PHE A 165 11.30 7.89 14.93
N CYS A 166 11.66 8.79 14.02
CA CYS A 166 11.12 8.75 12.68
C CYS A 166 11.45 7.44 11.95
N GLN A 167 12.72 7.06 11.92
CA GLN A 167 13.18 5.83 11.27
C GLN A 167 12.44 4.61 11.81
N THR A 168 12.30 4.51 13.13
CA THR A 168 11.55 3.43 13.77
C THR A 168 10.07 3.45 13.41
N LEU A 169 9.40 4.61 13.38
CA LEU A 169 8.00 4.69 12.99
C LEU A 169 7.78 4.32 11.52
N TYR A 170 8.63 4.77 10.61
CA TYR A 170 8.59 4.38 9.20
C TYR A 170 8.81 2.88 9.03
N PHE A 171 9.83 2.33 9.71
CA PHE A 171 10.07 0.89 9.76
C PHE A 171 8.81 0.13 10.20
N LEU A 172 8.20 0.51 11.33
CA LEU A 172 7.02 -0.16 11.86
C LEU A 172 5.82 -0.02 10.92
N LYS A 173 5.60 1.16 10.33
CA LYS A 173 4.53 1.42 9.36
C LYS A 173 4.63 0.49 8.15
N PHE A 174 5.79 0.43 7.49
CA PHE A 174 5.98 -0.43 6.32
C PHE A 174 5.94 -1.91 6.71
N TRP A 175 6.61 -2.29 7.80
CA TRP A 175 6.63 -3.67 8.28
C TRP A 175 5.24 -4.22 8.58
N PHE A 176 4.39 -3.47 9.29
CA PHE A 176 3.01 -3.91 9.55
C PHE A 176 2.14 -3.91 8.30
N THR A 177 2.34 -2.96 7.39
CA THR A 177 1.59 -2.91 6.11
C THR A 177 1.90 -4.14 5.25
N ASP A 178 3.18 -4.50 5.12
CA ASP A 178 3.61 -5.71 4.42
C ASP A 178 3.05 -6.98 5.07
N ILE A 179 3.18 -7.11 6.39
CA ILE A 179 2.64 -8.26 7.11
C ILE A 179 1.12 -8.39 6.84
N SER A 180 0.36 -7.30 6.93
CA SER A 180 -1.09 -7.31 6.69
C SER A 180 -1.40 -7.83 5.27
N ALA A 181 -0.78 -7.25 4.24
CA ALA A 181 -1.00 -7.62 2.85
C ALA A 181 -0.69 -9.11 2.59
N TRP A 182 0.43 -9.61 3.09
CA TRP A 182 0.86 -11.00 2.86
C TRP A 182 0.11 -12.02 3.73
N LEU A 183 -0.45 -11.63 4.88
CA LEU A 183 -1.40 -12.45 5.62
C LEU A 183 -2.71 -12.65 4.85
N ILE A 184 -3.20 -11.63 4.13
CA ILE A 184 -4.37 -11.77 3.26
C ILE A 184 -4.10 -12.73 2.11
N VAL A 185 -2.90 -12.66 1.51
CA VAL A 185 -2.44 -13.64 0.51
C VAL A 185 -2.44 -15.06 1.10
N ALA A 186 -1.88 -15.24 2.30
CA ALA A 186 -1.84 -16.54 2.98
C ALA A 186 -3.24 -17.12 3.24
N VAL A 187 -4.19 -16.31 3.73
CA VAL A 187 -5.59 -16.72 3.92
C VAL A 187 -6.24 -17.10 2.60
N SER A 188 -6.00 -16.33 1.55
CA SER A 188 -6.54 -16.59 0.21
C SER A 188 -6.00 -17.92 -0.35
N PHE A 189 -4.71 -18.20 -0.13
CA PHE A 189 -4.08 -19.45 -0.54
C PHE A 189 -4.63 -20.65 0.23
N GLU A 190 -4.80 -20.53 1.55
CA GLU A 190 -5.43 -21.56 2.37
C GLU A 190 -6.86 -21.86 1.90
N ARG A 191 -7.65 -20.82 1.62
CA ARG A 191 -9.01 -20.96 1.07
C ARG A 191 -8.99 -21.67 -0.28
N PHE A 192 -8.07 -21.32 -1.16
CA PHE A 192 -7.90 -21.99 -2.44
C PHE A 192 -7.61 -23.49 -2.26
N ILE A 193 -6.68 -23.86 -1.37
CA ILE A 193 -6.40 -25.27 -1.07
C ILE A 193 -7.64 -25.96 -0.51
N ALA A 194 -8.36 -25.32 0.41
CA ALA A 194 -9.54 -25.90 1.04
C ALA A 194 -10.66 -26.19 0.03
N VAL A 195 -10.85 -25.29 -0.94
CA VAL A 195 -11.85 -25.42 -2.01
C VAL A 195 -11.41 -26.43 -3.07
N ARG A 196 -10.16 -26.36 -3.54
CA ARG A 196 -9.65 -27.19 -4.65
C ARG A 196 -9.32 -28.61 -4.22
N PHE A 197 -8.84 -28.77 -2.99
CA PHE A 197 -8.37 -30.02 -2.42
C PHE A 197 -9.00 -30.25 -1.03
N PRO A 198 -10.31 -30.51 -0.94
CA PRO A 198 -11.01 -30.65 0.34
C PRO A 198 -10.42 -31.76 1.25
N LEU A 199 -9.78 -32.78 0.67
CA LEU A 199 -9.09 -33.86 1.40
C LEU A 199 -7.67 -33.50 1.87
N ARG A 200 -7.12 -32.36 1.42
CA ARG A 200 -5.82 -31.79 1.85
C ARG A 200 -6.00 -30.45 2.59
N ALA A 201 -7.24 -30.02 2.83
CA ALA A 201 -7.62 -28.71 3.35
C ALA A 201 -7.16 -28.42 4.78
N ASN A 202 -6.72 -29.42 5.53
CA ASN A 202 -6.19 -29.22 6.87
C ASN A 202 -4.72 -28.78 6.79
N ILE A 203 -4.51 -27.51 6.44
CA ILE A 203 -3.29 -26.81 6.85
C ILE A 203 -3.26 -26.90 8.37
N SER A 204 -2.18 -27.45 8.92
CA SER A 204 -2.06 -27.56 10.37
C SER A 204 -1.83 -26.18 10.97
N LEU A 205 -2.35 -25.95 12.17
CA LEU A 205 -2.10 -24.71 12.90
C LEU A 205 -0.59 -24.45 13.07
N HIS A 206 0.22 -25.51 13.21
CA HIS A 206 1.68 -25.41 13.22
C HIS A 206 2.26 -24.85 11.92
N LEU A 207 1.75 -25.28 10.76
CA LEU A 207 2.19 -24.73 9.48
C LEU A 207 1.77 -23.26 9.34
N ALA A 208 0.56 -22.91 9.79
CA ALA A 208 0.10 -21.53 9.79
C ALA A 208 0.97 -20.61 10.66
N HIS A 209 1.37 -21.07 11.84
CA HIS A 209 2.35 -20.37 12.69
C HIS A 209 3.69 -20.19 11.99
N LYS A 210 4.22 -21.24 11.35
CA LYS A 210 5.50 -21.17 10.63
C LYS A 210 5.46 -20.20 9.46
N ILE A 211 4.38 -20.22 8.66
CA ILE A 211 4.18 -19.28 7.55
C ILE A 211 4.07 -17.85 8.08
N SER A 212 3.30 -17.62 9.15
CA SER A 212 3.14 -16.28 9.73
C SER A 212 4.46 -15.76 10.29
N LEU A 213 5.22 -16.61 11.00
CA LEU A 213 6.55 -16.26 11.50
C LEU A 213 7.52 -15.94 10.36
N PHE A 214 7.48 -16.73 9.28
CA PHE A 214 8.27 -16.47 8.08
C PHE A 214 7.94 -15.11 7.47
N ILE A 215 6.65 -14.78 7.28
CA ILE A 215 6.21 -13.48 6.77
C ILE A 215 6.72 -12.34 7.66
N ILE A 216 6.51 -12.45 8.98
CA ILE A 216 6.94 -11.44 9.96
C ILE A 216 8.46 -11.22 9.91
N LEU A 217 9.26 -12.29 9.91
CA LEU A 217 10.71 -12.19 9.89
C LEU A 217 11.24 -11.69 8.53
N PHE A 218 10.69 -12.20 7.42
CA PHE A 218 11.10 -11.79 6.08
C PHE A 218 10.90 -10.30 5.88
N PHE A 219 9.69 -9.78 6.17
CA PHE A 219 9.43 -8.35 6.05
C PHE A 219 10.11 -7.52 7.13
N GLY A 220 10.42 -8.11 8.29
CA GLY A 220 11.20 -7.44 9.33
C GLY A 220 12.61 -7.17 8.86
N ILE A 221 13.25 -8.15 8.22
CA ILE A 221 14.60 -8.00 7.64
C ILE A 221 14.55 -7.07 6.42
N TYR A 222 13.57 -7.25 5.52
CA TYR A 222 13.41 -6.41 4.33
C TYR A 222 13.30 -4.93 4.71
N ASN A 223 12.47 -4.58 5.68
CA ASN A 223 12.21 -3.20 6.07
C ASN A 223 13.36 -2.55 6.86
N LEU A 224 14.42 -3.29 7.24
CA LEU A 224 15.59 -2.69 7.90
C LEU A 224 16.25 -1.59 7.07
N HIS A 225 16.08 -1.63 5.74
CA HIS A 225 16.57 -0.58 4.85
C HIS A 225 16.05 0.81 5.25
N ASN A 226 14.86 0.91 5.87
CA ASN A 226 14.28 2.18 6.33
C ASN A 226 15.16 2.92 7.35
N TYR A 227 15.96 2.23 8.16
CA TYR A 227 16.90 2.87 9.08
C TYR A 227 18.06 3.58 8.35
N ILE A 228 18.27 3.27 7.07
CA ILE A 228 19.30 3.86 6.22
C ILE A 228 18.69 4.86 5.25
N THR A 229 17.52 4.54 4.68
CA THR A 229 16.89 5.34 3.61
C THR A 229 16.03 6.49 4.13
N ILE A 230 15.49 6.39 5.36
CA ILE A 230 14.68 7.42 6.01
C ILE A 230 15.54 8.26 6.96
N GLY A 231 15.25 9.55 7.02
CA GLY A 231 15.62 10.38 8.15
C GLY A 231 15.29 11.84 7.88
N PHE A 232 15.96 12.73 8.61
CA PHE A 232 15.70 14.15 8.46
C PHE A 232 16.30 14.67 7.16
N ASP A 233 15.46 15.37 6.42
CA ASP A 233 15.88 16.13 5.26
C ASP A 233 15.42 17.57 5.44
N ASN A 234 16.35 18.49 5.26
CA ASN A 234 16.05 19.91 5.29
C ASN A 234 15.67 20.29 3.87
N ASP A 235 14.42 20.01 3.54
CA ASP A 235 13.93 20.25 2.20
C ASP A 235 13.32 21.65 2.11
N HIS A 236 13.36 22.18 0.91
CA HIS A 236 12.62 23.36 0.56
C HIS A 236 11.27 22.91 0.02
N LEU A 237 10.23 22.98 0.85
CA LEU A 237 8.90 22.50 0.47
C LEU A 237 8.31 23.48 -0.55
N GLN A 238 8.57 23.19 -1.82
CA GLN A 238 7.93 23.80 -2.96
C GLN A 238 6.54 23.20 -3.13
N ILE A 239 5.52 24.03 -2.98
CA ILE A 239 4.12 23.64 -3.11
C ILE A 239 3.61 24.29 -4.39
N GLU A 240 2.58 23.71 -5.01
CA GLU A 240 1.92 24.22 -6.22
C GLU A 240 1.58 25.72 -6.15
N TYR A 241 1.44 26.26 -4.93
CA TYR A 241 0.99 27.62 -4.67
C TYR A 241 1.99 28.51 -3.91
N GLY A 242 3.22 28.06 -3.65
CA GLY A 242 4.22 28.87 -2.95
C GLY A 242 5.37 28.07 -2.35
N TYR A 243 6.17 28.75 -1.53
CA TYR A 243 7.41 28.20 -0.97
C TYR A 243 7.40 28.25 0.56
N ILE A 244 7.73 27.13 1.22
CA ILE A 244 8.03 27.10 2.66
C ILE A 244 9.54 26.92 2.83
N ALA A 245 10.21 27.97 3.29
CA ALA A 245 11.64 27.97 3.55
C ALA A 245 11.97 27.16 4.81
N ASN A 246 13.12 26.48 4.81
CA ASN A 246 13.70 25.82 6.00
C ASN A 246 12.74 24.88 6.74
N PHE A 247 12.01 24.04 6.00
CA PHE A 247 11.09 23.07 6.58
C PHE A 247 11.76 21.70 6.69
N THR A 248 11.99 21.22 7.90
CA THR A 248 12.50 19.87 8.11
C THR A 248 11.35 18.87 7.93
N VAL A 249 11.54 17.89 7.05
CA VAL A 249 10.67 16.72 6.97
C VAL A 249 11.42 15.50 7.47
N CYS A 250 10.67 14.48 7.87
CA CYS A 250 11.22 13.16 7.87
C CYS A 250 10.73 12.38 6.67
N ASP A 251 11.63 12.10 5.73
CA ASP A 251 11.31 11.44 4.48
C ASP A 251 12.51 10.64 3.93
N MET A 252 12.31 10.03 2.77
CA MET A 252 13.31 9.29 2.01
C MET A 252 14.41 10.22 1.48
N LYS A 253 15.64 10.06 1.98
CA LYS A 253 16.76 10.99 1.74
C LYS A 253 17.30 11.07 0.30
N SER A 254 17.09 10.08 -0.57
CA SER A 254 17.65 10.09 -1.94
C SER A 254 17.14 9.00 -2.88
N HIS A 255 16.79 7.83 -2.36
CA HIS A 255 16.48 6.67 -3.21
C HIS A 255 14.99 6.55 -3.52
N LYS A 256 14.42 7.50 -4.28
CA LYS A 256 12.98 7.48 -4.66
C LYS A 256 12.55 6.19 -5.39
N TRP A 257 13.48 5.47 -6.02
CA TRP A 257 13.18 4.19 -6.66
C TRP A 257 12.81 3.07 -5.67
N LEU A 258 13.33 3.12 -4.43
CA LEU A 258 12.99 2.16 -3.38
C LEU A 258 11.50 2.25 -3.02
N SER A 259 10.91 3.46 -3.04
CA SER A 259 9.47 3.63 -2.82
C SER A 259 8.60 2.88 -3.83
N TYR A 260 9.05 2.75 -5.10
CA TYR A 260 8.35 1.94 -6.10
C TYR A 260 8.47 0.44 -5.81
N ILE A 261 9.60 0.01 -5.25
CA ILE A 261 9.78 -1.40 -4.84
C ILE A 261 8.91 -1.70 -3.62
N ASP A 262 8.86 -0.82 -2.63
CA ASP A 262 7.98 -0.96 -1.47
C ASP A 262 6.52 -1.04 -1.93
N MET A 263 6.09 -0.15 -2.84
CA MET A 263 4.76 -0.23 -3.48
C MET A 263 4.52 -1.57 -4.18
N GLY A 264 5.55 -2.13 -4.80
CA GLY A 264 5.52 -3.48 -5.35
C GLY A 264 5.17 -4.54 -4.31
N PHE A 265 5.84 -4.52 -3.16
CA PHE A 265 5.69 -5.52 -2.10
C PHE A 265 4.40 -5.39 -1.28
N TYR A 266 3.98 -4.18 -0.93
CA TYR A 266 2.79 -4.00 -0.10
C TYR A 266 1.48 -3.96 -0.90
N ALA A 267 1.49 -3.51 -2.17
CA ALA A 267 0.28 -3.33 -2.96
C ALA A 267 0.22 -4.21 -4.22
N VAL A 268 1.18 -4.08 -5.13
CA VAL A 268 1.06 -4.66 -6.48
C VAL A 268 1.09 -6.19 -6.45
N LEU A 269 2.13 -6.77 -5.84
CA LEU A 269 2.30 -8.23 -5.78
C LEU A 269 1.17 -8.90 -4.98
N PRO A 270 0.81 -8.44 -3.77
CA PRO A 270 -0.31 -9.01 -3.03
C PRO A 270 -1.62 -8.95 -3.80
N SER A 271 -1.91 -7.82 -4.47
CA SER A 271 -3.14 -7.64 -5.25
C SER A 271 -3.24 -8.62 -6.41
N ILE A 272 -2.15 -8.81 -7.16
CA ILE A 272 -2.08 -9.79 -8.25
C ILE A 272 -2.29 -11.20 -7.71
N CYS A 273 -1.61 -11.57 -6.62
CA CYS A 273 -1.78 -12.88 -5.99
C CYS A 273 -3.22 -13.11 -5.53
N ILE A 274 -3.83 -12.14 -4.84
CA ILE A 274 -5.21 -12.21 -4.36
C ILE A 274 -6.19 -12.35 -5.52
N LEU A 275 -6.01 -11.56 -6.59
CA LEU A 275 -6.86 -11.62 -7.78
C LEU A 275 -6.80 -13.02 -8.42
N ILE A 276 -5.60 -13.54 -8.67
CA ILE A 276 -5.40 -14.87 -9.26
C ILE A 276 -6.03 -15.95 -8.37
N LEU A 277 -5.76 -15.91 -7.06
CA LEU A 277 -6.29 -16.90 -6.11
C LEU A 277 -7.82 -16.86 -6.04
N ASN A 278 -8.42 -15.68 -6.00
CA ASN A 278 -9.87 -15.54 -5.96
C ASN A 278 -10.53 -15.99 -7.27
N LEU A 279 -9.92 -15.73 -8.43
CA LEU A 279 -10.38 -16.28 -9.72
C LEU A 279 -10.33 -17.81 -9.73
N LEU A 280 -9.25 -18.40 -9.23
CA LEU A 280 -9.12 -19.86 -9.11
C LEU A 280 -10.14 -20.46 -8.13
N ILE A 281 -10.44 -19.77 -7.02
CA ILE A 281 -11.50 -20.17 -6.09
C ILE A 281 -12.85 -20.17 -6.80
N ILE A 282 -13.21 -19.08 -7.47
CA ILE A 282 -14.50 -18.93 -8.16
C ILE A 282 -14.67 -20.01 -9.22
N THR A 283 -13.69 -20.16 -10.11
CA THR A 283 -13.72 -21.18 -11.18
C THR A 283 -13.86 -22.60 -10.62
N THR A 284 -13.14 -22.92 -9.56
CA THR A 284 -13.25 -24.22 -8.89
C THR A 284 -14.65 -24.43 -8.28
N LEU A 285 -15.20 -23.41 -7.61
CA LEU A 285 -16.54 -23.47 -7.02
C LEU A 285 -17.63 -23.64 -8.08
N LEU A 286 -17.54 -22.93 -9.20
CA LEU A 286 -18.48 -23.04 -10.32
C LEU A 286 -18.42 -24.43 -10.94
N HIS A 287 -17.22 -24.95 -11.16
CA HIS A 287 -17.02 -26.31 -11.67
C HIS A 287 -17.61 -27.37 -10.73
N SER A 288 -17.35 -27.27 -9.42
CA SER A 288 -17.94 -28.18 -8.42
C SER A 288 -19.46 -28.09 -8.35
N ARG A 289 -20.04 -26.88 -8.49
CA ARG A 289 -21.50 -26.69 -8.53
C ARG A 289 -22.12 -27.32 -9.77
N LYS A 290 -21.50 -27.16 -10.94
CA LYS A 290 -21.98 -27.76 -12.20
C LYS A 290 -22.03 -29.28 -12.09
N ILE A 291 -20.93 -29.92 -11.67
CA ILE A 291 -20.89 -31.39 -11.48
C ILE A 291 -21.98 -31.86 -10.51
N ARG A 292 -22.19 -31.13 -9.41
CA ARG A 292 -23.23 -31.48 -8.44
C ARG A 292 -24.63 -31.36 -9.04
N ASN A 293 -24.91 -30.32 -9.81
CA ASN A 293 -26.21 -30.13 -10.46
C ASN A 293 -26.47 -31.19 -11.53
N ASP A 294 -25.46 -31.53 -12.35
CA ASP A 294 -25.56 -32.59 -13.35
C ASP A 294 -25.87 -33.95 -12.68
N TYR A 295 -25.28 -34.21 -11.51
CA TYR A 295 -25.58 -35.41 -10.71
C TYR A 295 -27.01 -35.42 -10.16
N LEU A 296 -27.49 -34.28 -9.63
CA LEU A 296 -28.86 -34.15 -9.11
C LEU A 296 -29.91 -34.29 -10.22
N GLN A 297 -29.64 -33.74 -11.41
CA GLN A 297 -30.50 -33.91 -12.57
C GLN A 297 -30.54 -35.38 -13.03
N ALA A 298 -29.38 -36.03 -13.13
CA ALA A 298 -29.30 -37.45 -13.45
C ALA A 298 -30.03 -38.34 -12.40
N SER A 299 -30.00 -37.98 -11.11
CA SER A 299 -30.76 -38.70 -10.08
C SER A 299 -32.26 -38.48 -10.19
N SER A 300 -32.71 -37.28 -10.56
CA SER A 300 -34.14 -36.97 -10.77
C SER A 300 -34.73 -37.61 -12.04
N LEU A 301 -33.92 -37.79 -13.09
CA LEU A 301 -34.33 -38.51 -14.29
C LEU A 301 -34.46 -40.02 -14.04
N ASN A 302 -33.69 -40.59 -13.10
CA ASN A 302 -33.82 -42.00 -12.73
C ASN A 302 -35.18 -42.35 -12.08
N SER A 303 -35.96 -41.37 -11.62
CA SER A 303 -37.34 -41.55 -11.12
C SER A 303 -38.42 -41.54 -12.20
N THR A 304 -38.08 -41.24 -13.46
CA THR A 304 -39.02 -41.23 -14.60
C THR A 304 -38.49 -42.10 -15.74
N ASP A 305 -39.27 -43.11 -16.10
CA ASP A 305 -38.88 -44.30 -16.86
C ASP A 305 -38.41 -44.03 -18.31
N SER A 306 -37.18 -44.42 -18.65
CA SER A 306 -36.73 -44.74 -20.03
C SER A 306 -35.38 -45.49 -20.02
N SER A 307 -35.38 -46.73 -20.51
CA SER A 307 -34.36 -47.76 -20.24
C SER A 307 -33.15 -47.78 -21.19
N ASP A 308 -33.22 -47.15 -22.38
CA ASP A 308 -32.21 -47.37 -23.44
C ASP A 308 -31.11 -46.29 -23.52
N GLN A 309 -31.40 -45.02 -23.19
CA GLN A 309 -30.35 -44.00 -22.99
C GLN A 309 -29.57 -44.21 -21.66
N ARG A 310 -30.12 -45.04 -20.77
CA ARG A 310 -29.65 -45.40 -19.42
C ARG A 310 -28.30 -46.12 -19.41
N SER A 311 -28.05 -46.98 -20.40
CA SER A 311 -26.85 -47.82 -20.47
C SER A 311 -25.59 -47.00 -20.78
N LYS A 312 -25.62 -46.13 -21.79
CA LYS A 312 -24.41 -45.42 -22.25
C LYS A 312 -24.03 -44.24 -21.35
N LEU A 313 -25.00 -43.51 -20.82
CA LEU A 313 -24.75 -42.36 -19.94
C LEU A 313 -24.41 -42.78 -18.51
N SER A 314 -25.10 -43.77 -17.95
CA SER A 314 -24.76 -44.27 -16.62
C SER A 314 -23.42 -45.00 -16.61
N THR A 315 -23.05 -45.74 -17.67
CA THR A 315 -21.74 -46.40 -17.73
C THR A 315 -20.60 -45.38 -17.77
N ARG A 316 -20.71 -44.32 -18.58
CA ARG A 316 -19.70 -43.24 -18.62
C ARG A 316 -19.59 -42.47 -17.31
N LEU A 317 -20.72 -42.15 -16.66
CA LEU A 317 -20.71 -41.49 -15.36
C LEU A 317 -20.21 -42.42 -14.26
N VAL A 318 -20.62 -43.69 -14.26
CA VAL A 318 -20.18 -44.70 -13.29
C VAL A 318 -18.70 -44.99 -13.44
N ASP A 319 -18.16 -45.08 -14.65
CA ASP A 319 -16.74 -45.29 -14.89
C ASP A 319 -15.94 -44.04 -14.49
N TYR A 320 -16.41 -42.84 -14.83
CA TYR A 320 -15.82 -41.59 -14.35
C TYR A 320 -15.83 -41.51 -12.81
N TYR A 321 -16.96 -41.83 -12.16
CA TYR A 321 -17.08 -41.85 -10.70
C TYR A 321 -16.25 -42.97 -10.06
N ARG A 322 -16.15 -44.13 -10.70
CA ARG A 322 -15.36 -45.28 -10.24
C ARG A 322 -13.89 -44.96 -10.29
N ASP A 323 -13.38 -44.35 -11.36
CA ASP A 323 -11.99 -43.94 -11.49
C ASP A 323 -11.65 -42.79 -10.54
N THR A 324 -12.55 -41.83 -10.38
CA THR A 324 -12.38 -40.72 -9.42
C THR A 324 -12.37 -41.25 -7.98
N LYS A 325 -13.27 -42.19 -7.65
CA LYS A 325 -13.33 -42.84 -6.32
C LYS A 325 -12.12 -43.75 -6.06
N LYS A 326 -11.64 -44.51 -7.05
CA LYS A 326 -10.41 -45.33 -6.94
C LYS A 326 -9.18 -44.45 -6.73
N SER A 327 -9.09 -43.33 -7.46
CA SER A 327 -8.04 -42.32 -7.26
C SER A 327 -8.10 -41.72 -5.85
N HIS A 328 -9.30 -41.41 -5.35
CA HIS A 328 -9.51 -40.92 -3.98
C HIS A 328 -9.17 -41.95 -2.90
N GLN A 329 -9.51 -43.24 -3.07
CA GLN A 329 -9.17 -44.31 -2.13
C GLN A 329 -7.66 -44.59 -2.10
N ASN A 330 -7.00 -44.66 -3.27
CA ASN A 330 -5.55 -44.81 -3.36
C ASN A 330 -4.80 -43.63 -2.71
N GLN A 331 -5.35 -42.41 -2.80
CA GLN A 331 -4.80 -41.25 -2.09
C GLN A 331 -5.02 -41.31 -0.57
N GLN A 332 -6.19 -41.76 -0.09
CA GLN A 332 -6.44 -41.96 1.35
C GLN A 332 -5.48 -42.99 1.96
N GLN A 333 -5.23 -44.10 1.25
CA GLN A 333 -4.33 -45.14 1.72
C GLN A 333 -2.88 -44.66 1.81
N ARG A 334 -2.42 -43.88 0.82
CA ARG A 334 -1.09 -43.23 0.86
C ARG A 334 -0.96 -42.19 1.98
N GLN A 335 -2.04 -41.46 2.30
CA GLN A 335 -2.03 -40.50 3.41
C GLN A 335 -2.02 -41.18 4.79
N ARG A 336 -2.73 -42.29 4.96
CA ARG A 336 -2.67 -43.09 6.20
C ARG A 336 -1.25 -43.59 6.45
N LEU A 337 -0.61 -44.17 5.42
CA LEU A 337 0.77 -44.64 5.50
C LEU A 337 1.76 -43.50 5.86
N ARG A 338 1.59 -42.30 5.32
CA ARG A 338 2.42 -41.14 5.69
C ARG A 338 2.21 -40.66 7.12
N ARG A 339 0.99 -40.74 7.66
CA ARG A 339 0.73 -40.39 9.07
C ARG A 339 1.33 -41.40 10.05
N TYR A 340 1.39 -42.68 9.68
CA TYR A 340 2.09 -43.69 10.46
C TYR A 340 3.61 -43.44 10.44
N ALA A 341 4.18 -43.11 9.27
CA ALA A 341 5.61 -42.84 9.12
C ALA A 341 6.11 -41.55 9.83
N ILE A 342 5.22 -40.60 10.15
CA ILE A 342 5.57 -39.38 10.92
C ILE A 342 5.44 -39.61 12.44
N ARG A 343 4.74 -40.68 12.85
CA ARG A 343 4.54 -41.05 14.26
C ARG A 343 5.51 -42.14 14.77
N SER A 344 6.13 -42.90 13.86
CA SER A 344 7.30 -43.74 14.11
C SER A 344 8.57 -42.91 14.02
#